data_AF-A0A4U9WN43-F1
#
_entry.id   AF-A0A4U9WN43-F1
#
_cell.length_a   1.000
_cell.length_b   1.000
_cell.length_c   1.000
_cell.angle_alpha   90.00
_cell.angle_beta   90.00
_cell.angle_gamma   90.00
#
_symmetry.space_group_name_H-M   'P 1'
#
loop_
_entity.id
_entity.type
_entity.pdbx_description
1 polymer ?
#
loop_
_entity_poly.entity_id
_entity_poly.type
_entity_poly.pdbx_seq_one_letter_code
_entity_poly.pdbx_strand_id
1 'polypeptide(L)'
;MPYDNIVALNEHAAVLHYTKLDHQPPAEYRSFLIDAGAEYNGYAADLTRTYAAQSDNAFAHLVKDLNSEQLALIDTMKAGVRYTDYHVQMHQRIAKLLKNHKLVTGISEEAMVEQRHHLSVPAARLRSPAWFAGA
;
A
#
# COMPACT_ATOMS: atom_id res chain seq x y z
N MET A 1 -7.10 22.29 -5.51
CA MET A 1 -6.61 20.92 -5.21
C MET A 1 -7.28 20.00 -6.20
N PRO A 2 -6.52 19.16 -6.91
CA PRO A 2 -7.05 18.35 -8.01
C PRO A 2 -8.07 17.28 -7.57
N TYR A 3 -8.06 16.92 -6.27
CA TYR A 3 -8.98 16.00 -5.60
C TYR A 3 -8.98 16.28 -4.08
N ASP A 4 -9.93 15.69 -3.35
CA ASP A 4 -9.99 15.77 -1.88
C ASP A 4 -8.92 14.86 -1.26
N ASN A 5 -8.13 15.39 -0.33
CA ASN A 5 -7.05 14.64 0.32
C ASN A 5 -7.58 13.43 1.10
N ILE A 6 -6.84 12.32 1.04
CA ILE A 6 -6.98 11.20 1.97
C ILE A 6 -5.97 11.41 3.10
N VAL A 7 -6.46 11.58 4.33
CA VAL A 7 -5.61 11.73 5.52
C VAL A 7 -6.05 10.66 6.53
N ALA A 8 -5.34 9.54 6.55
CA ALA A 8 -5.80 8.32 7.19
C ALA A 8 -4.82 7.83 8.26
N LEU A 9 -5.34 7.58 9.47
CA LEU A 9 -4.60 6.96 10.57
C LEU A 9 -5.05 5.51 10.74
N ASN A 10 -4.10 4.62 11.06
CA ASN A 10 -4.34 3.23 11.41
C ASN A 10 -5.23 2.50 10.39
N GLU A 11 -6.35 1.90 10.82
CA GLU A 11 -7.25 1.12 9.98
C GLU A 11 -7.87 1.93 8.83
N HIS A 12 -7.96 3.25 8.96
CA HIS A 12 -8.47 4.10 7.89
C HIS A 12 -7.57 4.07 6.65
N ALA A 13 -6.28 3.75 6.81
CA ALA A 13 -5.35 3.59 5.68
C ALA A 13 -5.73 2.40 4.76
N ALA A 14 -6.61 1.50 5.21
CA ALA A 14 -7.15 0.41 4.39
C ALA A 14 -8.42 0.80 3.60
N VAL A 15 -8.95 2.02 3.79
CA VAL A 15 -10.13 2.53 3.07
C VAL A 15 -9.67 3.40 1.90
N LEU A 16 -9.74 2.86 0.68
CA LEU A 16 -9.14 3.49 -0.51
C LEU A 16 -9.69 4.89 -0.83
N HIS A 17 -10.96 5.16 -0.54
CA HIS A 17 -11.57 6.47 -0.71
C HIS A 17 -11.99 7.04 0.66
N TYR A 18 -11.06 7.06 1.61
CA TYR A 18 -11.34 7.62 2.93
C TYR A 18 -11.46 9.15 2.87
N THR A 19 -12.69 9.64 3.03
CA THR A 19 -13.03 11.07 2.97
C THR A 19 -13.43 11.65 4.32
N LYS A 20 -13.65 10.79 5.32
CA LYS A 20 -14.03 11.23 6.67
C LYS A 20 -12.79 11.78 7.37
N LEU A 21 -12.87 12.95 7.99
CA LEU A 21 -11.79 13.46 8.83
C LEU A 21 -12.22 13.37 10.28
N ASP A 22 -11.78 12.31 10.96
CA ASP A 22 -12.09 12.15 12.38
C ASP A 22 -11.36 13.20 13.21
N HIS A 23 -12.12 13.94 14.03
CA HIS A 23 -11.57 15.00 14.89
C HIS A 23 -10.95 14.47 16.18
N GLN A 24 -11.20 13.20 16.51
CA GLN A 24 -10.63 12.54 17.68
C GLN A 24 -9.46 11.65 17.24
N PRO A 25 -8.25 11.85 17.78
CA PRO A 25 -7.12 11.00 17.44
C PRO A 25 -7.32 9.59 18.00
N PRO A 26 -6.70 8.56 17.38
CA PRO A 26 -6.68 7.23 17.98
C PRO A 26 -5.89 7.25 19.29
N ALA A 27 -6.17 6.31 20.18
CA ALA A 27 -5.43 6.17 21.44
C ALA A 27 -3.94 5.85 21.22
N GLU A 28 -3.62 5.21 20.09
CA GLU A 28 -2.26 4.87 19.68
C GLU A 28 -2.09 5.13 18.18
N TYR A 29 -0.95 5.70 17.80
CA TYR A 29 -0.53 5.85 16.41
C TYR A 29 0.27 4.63 15.98
N ARG A 30 -0.23 3.90 14.98
CA ARG A 30 0.45 2.74 14.38
C ARG A 30 0.87 3.00 12.94
N SER A 31 0.01 3.63 12.16
CA SER A 31 0.28 3.98 10.77
C SER A 31 -0.37 5.30 10.37
N PHE A 32 0.22 5.91 9.34
CA PHE A 32 -0.31 7.11 8.69
C PHE A 32 -0.21 6.94 7.18
N LEU A 33 -1.29 7.19 6.46
CA LEU A 33 -1.32 7.29 5.01
C LEU A 33 -1.85 8.67 4.65
N ILE A 34 -1.14 9.35 3.75
CA ILE A 34 -1.59 10.57 3.12
C ILE A 34 -1.61 10.39 1.61
N ASP A 35 -2.72 10.72 0.99
CA ASP A 35 -2.84 10.95 -0.43
C ASP A 35 -3.27 12.40 -0.63
N ALA A 36 -2.37 13.22 -1.15
CA ALA A 36 -2.62 14.64 -1.29
C ALA A 36 -1.93 15.20 -2.52
N GLY A 37 -2.65 16.10 -3.18
CA GLY A 37 -2.17 16.77 -4.36
C GLY A 37 -1.72 18.21 -4.12
N ALA A 38 -1.36 18.87 -5.20
CA ALA A 38 -1.26 20.32 -5.28
C ALA A 38 -1.60 20.74 -6.71
N GLU A 39 -1.86 22.02 -6.92
CA GLU A 39 -2.04 22.56 -8.27
C GLU A 39 -1.14 23.78 -8.45
N TYR A 40 -0.47 23.85 -9.59
CA TYR A 40 0.31 25.00 -9.99
C TYR A 40 0.17 25.26 -11.48
N ASN A 41 -0.25 26.47 -11.86
CA ASN A 41 -0.51 26.86 -13.25
C ASN A 41 -1.42 25.87 -14.01
N GLY A 42 -2.42 25.30 -13.34
CA GLY A 42 -3.34 24.30 -13.91
C GLY A 42 -2.76 22.88 -14.02
N TYR A 43 -1.51 22.64 -13.60
CA TYR A 43 -0.93 21.31 -13.51
C TYR A 43 -1.12 20.72 -12.12
N ALA A 44 -1.60 19.49 -12.06
CA ALA A 44 -1.84 18.75 -10.84
C ALA A 44 -0.61 17.92 -10.41
N ALA A 45 -0.35 17.88 -9.12
CA ALA A 45 0.46 16.86 -8.46
C ALA A 45 -0.47 15.91 -7.70
N ASP A 46 -0.09 14.63 -7.64
CA ASP A 46 -0.78 13.54 -6.94
C ASP A 46 0.30 12.70 -6.25
N LEU A 47 0.28 12.67 -4.92
CA LEU A 47 1.32 12.08 -4.10
C LEU A 47 0.72 11.29 -2.92
N THR A 48 0.97 9.99 -2.92
CA THR A 48 0.67 9.11 -1.79
C THR A 48 1.93 8.75 -0.99
N ARG A 49 1.87 8.78 0.33
CA ARG A 49 2.91 8.25 1.24
C ARG A 49 2.28 7.50 2.41
N THR A 50 2.95 6.42 2.81
CA THR A 50 2.58 5.62 3.98
C THR A 50 3.75 5.58 4.95
N TYR A 51 3.45 5.73 6.24
CA TYR A 51 4.41 5.77 7.33
C TYR A 51 4.00 4.77 8.41
N ALA A 52 4.99 4.08 8.97
CA ALA A 52 4.85 3.35 10.22
C ALA A 52 5.25 4.27 11.39
N ALA A 53 4.52 4.20 12.50
CA ALA A 53 4.83 5.00 13.67
C ALA A 53 6.14 4.54 14.37
N GLN A 54 6.44 3.24 14.29
CA GLN A 54 7.71 2.66 14.76
C GLN A 54 8.55 2.23 13.56
N SER A 55 9.88 2.35 13.66
CA SER A 55 10.81 2.09 12.56
C SER A 55 11.23 0.63 12.39
N ASP A 56 11.02 -0.20 13.41
CA ASP A 56 11.51 -1.59 13.42
C ASP A 56 10.41 -2.57 13.85
N ASN A 57 9.40 -2.69 12.98
CA ASN A 57 8.37 -3.71 13.12
C ASN A 57 7.96 -4.25 11.74
N ALA A 58 7.15 -5.31 11.72
CA ALA A 58 6.75 -5.98 10.48
C ALA A 58 6.11 -5.01 9.46
N PHE A 59 5.31 -4.05 9.93
CA PHE A 59 4.68 -3.07 9.05
C PHE A 59 5.69 -2.06 8.48
N ALA A 60 6.64 -1.59 9.29
CA ALA A 60 7.71 -0.70 8.83
C ALA A 60 8.60 -1.35 7.76
N HIS A 61 8.96 -2.62 7.96
CA HIS A 61 9.72 -3.40 6.98
C HIS A 61 8.91 -3.59 5.69
N LEU A 62 7.61 -3.89 5.78
CA LEU A 62 6.73 -4.00 4.61
C LEU A 62 6.64 -2.69 3.83
N VAL A 63 6.45 -1.55 4.51
CA VAL A 63 6.37 -0.22 3.87
C VAL A 63 7.70 0.12 3.18
N LYS A 64 8.83 -0.16 3.83
CA LYS A 64 10.18 0.07 3.26
C LYS A 64 10.40 -0.76 1.99
N ASP A 65 10.07 -2.05 2.04
CA ASP A 65 10.27 -2.95 0.90
C ASP A 65 9.33 -2.61 -0.26
N LEU A 66 8.07 -2.27 0.03
CA LEU A 66 7.12 -1.81 -0.99
C LEU A 66 7.59 -0.51 -1.66
N ASN A 67 8.10 0.46 -0.90
CA ASN A 67 8.67 1.69 -1.45
C ASN A 67 9.89 1.40 -2.33
N SER A 68 10.74 0.45 -1.94
CA SER A 68 11.90 0.03 -2.74
C SER A 68 11.48 -0.61 -4.07
N GLU A 69 10.47 -1.47 -4.06
CA GLU A 69 9.91 -2.07 -5.28
C GLU A 69 9.21 -1.05 -6.18
N GLN A 70 8.51 -0.06 -5.60
CA GLN A 70 7.90 1.04 -6.33
C GLN A 70 8.97 1.88 -7.07
N LEU A 71 10.01 2.31 -6.36
CA LEU A 71 11.11 3.09 -6.96
C LEU A 71 11.83 2.29 -8.04
N ALA A 72 12.11 1.01 -7.78
CA ALA A 72 12.73 0.14 -8.76
C ALA A 72 11.88 -0.04 -10.03
N LEU A 73 10.54 -0.04 -9.92
CA LEU A 73 9.66 -0.06 -11.10
C LEU A 73 9.69 1.28 -11.84
N ILE A 74 9.66 2.41 -11.12
CA ILE A 74 9.77 3.76 -11.71
C ILE A 74 11.06 3.92 -12.50
N ASP A 75 12.18 3.41 -11.98
CA ASP A 75 13.49 3.46 -12.66
C ASP A 75 13.52 2.70 -14.00
N THR A 76 12.57 1.80 -14.23
CA THR A 76 12.43 1.08 -15.52
C THR A 76 11.52 1.79 -16.54
N MET A 77 10.89 2.90 -16.16
CA MET A 77 9.94 3.60 -17.02
C MET A 77 10.64 4.28 -18.19
N LYS A 78 10.17 4.01 -19.41
CA LYS A 78 10.69 4.62 -20.64
C LYS A 78 9.63 4.71 -21.73
N ALA A 79 9.81 5.65 -22.65
CA ALA A 79 8.94 5.81 -23.81
C ALA A 79 8.91 4.53 -24.67
N GLY A 80 7.74 4.24 -25.25
CA GLY A 80 7.55 3.07 -26.13
C GLY A 80 7.26 1.74 -25.42
N VAL A 81 7.25 1.70 -24.09
CA VAL A 81 6.82 0.51 -23.31
C VAL A 81 5.34 0.62 -22.96
N ARG A 82 4.61 -0.50 -23.03
CA ARG A 82 3.19 -0.52 -22.67
C ARG A 82 3.03 -0.39 -21.16
N TYR A 83 2.17 0.51 -20.72
CA TYR A 83 1.83 0.67 -19.31
C TYR A 83 1.36 -0.64 -18.65
N THR A 84 0.59 -1.45 -19.39
CA THR A 84 0.10 -2.76 -18.90
C THR A 84 1.22 -3.70 -18.48
N ASP A 85 2.41 -3.55 -19.05
CA ASP A 85 3.56 -4.39 -18.70
C ASP A 85 4.12 -3.97 -17.33
N TYR A 86 4.11 -2.68 -16.99
CA TYR A 86 4.45 -2.19 -15.65
C TYR A 86 3.41 -2.62 -14.61
N HIS A 87 2.13 -2.64 -14.98
CA HIS A 87 1.06 -3.14 -14.13
C HIS A 87 1.27 -4.63 -13.76
N VAL A 88 1.58 -5.48 -14.74
CA VAL A 88 1.89 -6.90 -14.50
C VAL A 88 3.16 -7.06 -13.65
N GLN A 89 4.21 -6.29 -13.94
CA GLN A 89 5.44 -6.31 -13.14
C GLN A 89 5.19 -5.92 -11.69
N MET A 90 4.34 -4.91 -11.42
CA MET A 90 4.00 -4.54 -10.04
C MET A 90 3.25 -5.66 -9.33
N HIS A 91 2.33 -6.35 -10.00
CA HIS A 91 1.66 -7.52 -9.42
C HIS A 91 2.64 -8.64 -9.05
N GLN A 92 3.63 -8.91 -9.90
CA GLN A 92 4.70 -9.88 -9.61
C GLN A 92 5.52 -9.46 -8.38
N ARG A 93 5.91 -8.18 -8.29
CA ARG A 93 6.64 -7.63 -7.13
C ARG A 93 5.83 -7.73 -5.84
N ILE A 94 4.54 -7.38 -5.89
CA ILE A 94 3.63 -7.52 -4.75
C ILE A 94 3.50 -8.99 -4.32
N ALA A 95 3.34 -9.92 -5.27
CA ALA A 95 3.25 -11.34 -4.95
C ALA A 95 4.48 -11.85 -4.19
N LYS A 96 5.67 -11.46 -4.66
CA LYS A 96 6.94 -11.73 -3.99
C LYS A 96 7.01 -11.12 -2.60
N LEU A 97 6.62 -9.84 -2.43
CA LEU A 97 6.59 -9.17 -1.13
C LEU A 97 5.68 -9.89 -0.14
N LEU A 98 4.46 -10.25 -0.56
CA LEU A 98 3.49 -10.95 0.29
C LEU A 98 4.04 -12.29 0.79
N LYS A 99 4.79 -13.03 -0.03
CA LYS A 99 5.47 -14.27 0.40
C LYS A 99 6.66 -14.01 1.32
N ASN A 100 7.51 -13.05 0.98
CA ASN A 100 8.69 -12.68 1.79
C ASN A 100 8.30 -12.25 3.20
N HIS A 101 7.21 -11.49 3.32
CA HIS A 101 6.63 -11.05 4.59
C HIS A 101 5.70 -12.10 5.22
N LYS A 102 5.62 -13.32 4.66
CA LYS A 102 4.81 -14.45 5.14
C LYS A 102 3.32 -14.15 5.30
N LEU A 103 2.80 -13.19 4.54
CA LEU A 103 1.38 -12.84 4.51
C LEU A 103 0.56 -13.82 3.65
N VAL A 104 1.23 -14.54 2.73
CA VAL A 104 0.63 -15.57 1.89
C VAL A 104 1.52 -16.82 1.91
N THR A 105 0.92 -18.00 2.09
CA THR A 105 1.59 -19.30 2.10
C THR A 105 0.84 -20.31 1.23
N GLY A 106 1.53 -21.33 0.72
CA GLY A 106 0.90 -22.44 -0.02
C GLY A 106 0.49 -22.16 -1.47
N ILE A 107 0.87 -21.02 -2.05
CA ILE A 107 0.64 -20.67 -3.47
C ILE A 107 1.95 -20.13 -4.10
N SER A 108 2.18 -20.41 -5.38
CA SER A 108 3.34 -19.88 -6.12
C SER A 108 3.13 -18.40 -6.50
N GLU A 109 4.22 -17.69 -6.78
CA GLU A 109 4.13 -16.27 -7.17
C GLU A 109 3.39 -16.11 -8.49
N GLU A 110 3.62 -17.04 -9.42
CA GLU A 110 2.97 -17.10 -10.72
C GLU A 110 1.45 -17.30 -10.55
N ALA A 111 1.04 -18.23 -9.69
CA ALA A 111 -0.37 -18.50 -9.42
C ALA A 111 -1.08 -17.30 -8.77
N MET A 112 -0.39 -16.50 -7.96
CA MET A 112 -0.94 -15.26 -7.39
C MET A 112 -1.22 -14.22 -8.48
N VAL A 113 -0.37 -14.13 -9.50
CA VAL A 113 -0.48 -13.16 -10.59
C VAL A 113 -1.50 -13.62 -11.64
N GLU A 114 -1.58 -14.91 -11.93
CA GLU A 114 -2.54 -15.49 -12.88
C GLU A 114 -4.00 -15.36 -12.40
N GLN A 115 -4.24 -15.39 -11.09
CA GLN A 115 -5.57 -15.18 -10.50
C GLN A 115 -6.01 -13.70 -10.49
N ARG A 116 -5.74 -12.97 -11.59
CA ARG A 116 -5.90 -11.51 -11.87
C ARG A 116 -7.11 -10.75 -11.29
N HIS A 117 -8.09 -11.43 -10.69
CA HIS A 117 -9.31 -10.84 -10.15
C HIS A 117 -9.32 -10.63 -8.63
N HIS A 118 -8.35 -11.14 -7.83
CA HIS A 118 -8.49 -11.16 -6.36
C HIS A 118 -7.25 -10.73 -5.54
N LEU A 119 -6.31 -9.98 -6.11
CA LEU A 119 -5.24 -9.34 -5.33
C LEU A 119 -5.65 -7.99 -4.70
N SER A 120 -6.96 -7.71 -4.58
CA SER A 120 -7.44 -6.84 -3.51
C SER A 120 -7.30 -7.64 -2.22
N VAL A 121 -6.38 -7.28 -1.32
CA VAL A 121 -6.48 -7.74 0.07
C VAL A 121 -7.74 -7.07 0.63
N PRO A 122 -8.88 -7.77 0.77
CA PRO A 122 -10.06 -7.13 1.30
C PRO A 122 -9.76 -6.87 2.77
N ALA A 123 -9.99 -5.65 3.25
CA ALA A 123 -9.91 -5.31 4.68
C ALA A 123 -10.72 -6.28 5.58
N ALA A 124 -11.63 -7.06 4.99
CA ALA A 124 -12.48 -8.04 5.66
C ALA A 124 -11.80 -9.33 6.13
N ARG A 125 -10.54 -9.65 5.77
CA ARG A 125 -9.92 -10.96 6.13
C ARG A 125 -8.92 -10.97 7.29
N LEU A 126 -8.74 -9.85 8.00
CA LEU A 126 -7.90 -9.77 9.22
C LEU A 126 -8.66 -10.03 10.53
N ARG A 127 -9.79 -10.76 10.50
CA ARG A 127 -10.52 -11.19 11.72
C ARG A 127 -9.99 -12.53 12.25
N SER A 128 -8.70 -12.61 12.60
CA SER A 128 -8.21 -13.67 13.48
C SER A 128 -7.57 -13.05 14.72
N PRO A 129 -8.08 -13.33 15.95
CA PRO A 129 -7.59 -12.72 17.19
C PRO A 129 -6.17 -13.12 17.61
N ALA A 130 -5.49 -13.98 16.84
CA ALA A 130 -4.26 -14.65 17.26
C ALA A 130 -3.00 -13.75 17.31
N TRP A 131 -3.10 -12.47 16.93
CA TRP A 131 -1.93 -11.58 16.81
C TRP A 131 -1.78 -10.55 17.93
N PHE A 132 -2.72 -10.47 18.89
CA PHE A 132 -2.68 -9.48 19.98
C PHE A 132 -2.34 -10.05 21.36
N ALA A 133 -1.86 -11.29 21.44
CA ALA A 133 -1.42 -11.88 22.71
C ALA A 133 -0.05 -12.57 22.55
N GLY A 134 1.02 -11.88 22.91
CA GLY A 134 2.31 -12.54 23.16
C GLY A 134 3.55 -11.65 23.06
N ALA A 135 4.02 -11.23 24.25
CA ALA A 135 5.32 -10.64 24.61
C ALA A 135 5.57 -9.16 24.28
#